data_AF-A0A918YQ32-F1
#
_entry.id   AF-A0A918YQ32-F1
#
_cell.length_a   1.000
_cell.length_b   1.000
_cell.length_c   1.000
_cell.angle_alpha   90.00
_cell.angle_beta   90.00
_cell.angle_gamma   90.00
#
_symmetry.space_group_name_H-M   'P 1'
#
loop_
_entity.id
_entity.type
_entity.pdbx_description
1 polymer ?
#
loop_
_entity_poly.entity_id
_entity_poly.type
_entity_poly.pdbx_seq_one_letter_code
_entity_poly.pdbx_strand_id
1 'polypeptide(L)'
;MEQGFAEQVWQQAAPTFNSKILGPHFEDLARDFTRRNAHTLLPGGLPGPVGTTEVADQAARTKHGVDVIALAAGESPQAPRARIALLGEAKATAARRGTGDLERLERLERIRALLADQGYDIAATTLALY
;
A
#
# COMPACT_ATOMS: atom_id res chain seq x y z
N MET A 1 8.82 -30.21 -32.40
CA MET A 1 9.82 -29.85 -31.36
C MET A 1 9.71 -28.38 -30.93
N GLU A 2 8.49 -27.81 -30.84
CA GLU A 2 8.31 -26.38 -30.45
C GLU A 2 7.78 -26.19 -29.02
N GLN A 3 7.35 -27.25 -28.33
CA GLN A 3 6.62 -27.12 -27.07
C GLN A 3 7.51 -26.85 -25.83
N GLY A 4 8.82 -27.13 -25.89
CA GLY A 4 9.74 -26.94 -24.75
C GLY A 4 10.22 -25.50 -24.54
N PHE A 5 10.20 -24.66 -25.59
CA PHE A 5 10.67 -23.28 -25.51
C PHE A 5 9.67 -22.36 -24.78
N ALA A 6 8.37 -22.60 -24.94
CA ALA A 6 7.34 -21.76 -24.32
C ALA A 6 7.40 -21.81 -22.79
N GLU A 7 7.59 -23.00 -22.21
CA GLU A 7 7.71 -23.14 -20.76
C GLU A 7 8.99 -22.49 -20.22
N GLN A 8 10.13 -22.68 -20.89
CA GLN A 8 11.39 -22.05 -20.51
C GLN A 8 11.33 -20.53 -20.59
N VAL A 9 10.72 -19.98 -21.65
CA VAL A 9 10.48 -18.55 -21.81
C VAL A 9 9.56 -18.04 -20.70
N TRP A 10 8.50 -18.77 -20.37
CA TRP A 10 7.61 -18.39 -19.27
C TRP A 10 8.32 -18.38 -17.92
N GLN A 11 9.11 -19.40 -17.60
CA GLN A 11 9.86 -19.45 -16.33
C GLN A 11 10.79 -18.24 -16.16
N GLN A 12 11.39 -17.75 -17.25
CA GLN A 12 12.22 -16.55 -17.25
C GLN A 12 11.41 -15.25 -17.15
N ALA A 13 10.25 -15.19 -17.81
CA ALA A 13 9.41 -14.01 -17.86
C ALA A 13 8.51 -13.83 -16.62
N ALA A 14 8.14 -14.92 -15.93
CA ALA A 14 7.17 -14.93 -14.85
C ALA A 14 7.51 -13.96 -13.70
N PRO A 15 8.77 -13.84 -13.21
CA PRO A 15 9.10 -12.85 -12.17
C PRO A 15 8.85 -11.40 -12.63
N THR A 16 9.17 -11.08 -13.88
CA THR A 16 8.92 -9.76 -14.48
C THR A 16 7.43 -9.52 -14.66
N PHE A 17 6.69 -10.50 -15.19
CA PHE A 17 5.24 -10.43 -15.31
C PHE A 17 4.57 -10.18 -13.96
N ASN A 18 4.97 -10.94 -12.93
CA ASN A 18 4.45 -10.78 -11.58
C ASN A 18 4.75 -9.39 -11.01
N SER A 19 5.97 -8.88 -11.19
CA SER A 19 6.36 -7.59 -10.62
C SER A 19 5.88 -6.37 -11.42
N LYS A 20 5.65 -6.50 -12.73
CA LYS A 20 5.30 -5.38 -13.62
C LYS A 20 3.85 -5.35 -14.05
N ILE A 21 3.13 -6.46 -13.93
CA ILE A 21 1.73 -6.57 -14.36
C ILE A 21 0.85 -6.93 -13.18
N LEU A 22 1.06 -8.09 -12.55
CA LEU A 22 0.19 -8.53 -11.45
C LEU A 22 0.32 -7.67 -10.20
N GLY A 23 1.54 -7.26 -9.83
CA GLY A 23 1.81 -6.38 -8.69
C GLY A 23 1.01 -5.07 -8.78
N PRO A 24 1.24 -4.23 -9.81
CA PRO A 24 0.50 -2.98 -9.97
C PRO A 24 -1.01 -3.16 -10.05
N HIS A 25 -1.49 -4.21 -10.74
CA HIS A 25 -2.92 -4.47 -10.81
C HIS A 25 -3.51 -4.83 -9.45
N PHE A 26 -2.79 -5.60 -8.63
CA PHE A 26 -3.22 -5.95 -7.28
C PHE A 26 -3.27 -4.72 -6.36
N GLU A 27 -2.34 -3.77 -6.50
CA GLU A 27 -2.41 -2.51 -5.78
C GLU A 27 -3.68 -1.71 -6.12
N ASP A 28 -4.07 -1.68 -7.41
CA ASP A 28 -5.31 -1.01 -7.82
C ASP A 28 -6.55 -1.71 -7.24
N LEU A 29 -6.56 -3.04 -7.20
CA LEU A 29 -7.60 -3.81 -6.54
C LEU A 29 -7.64 -3.55 -5.03
N ALA A 30 -6.50 -3.40 -4.37
CA ALA A 30 -6.43 -3.06 -2.95
C ALA A 30 -7.02 -1.66 -2.67
N ARG A 31 -6.73 -0.67 -3.53
CA ARG A 31 -7.34 0.66 -3.45
C ARG A 31 -8.86 0.60 -3.67
N ASP A 32 -9.33 -0.14 -4.68
CA ASP A 32 -10.77 -0.31 -4.95
C ASP A 32 -11.48 -1.04 -3.80
N PHE A 33 -10.89 -2.11 -3.27
CA PHE A 33 -11.40 -2.82 -2.11
C PHE A 33 -11.55 -1.87 -0.92
N THR A 34 -10.56 -1.02 -0.66
CA THR A 34 -10.58 -0.04 0.43
C THR A 34 -11.70 0.97 0.27
N ARG A 35 -11.91 1.50 -0.96
CA ARG A 35 -13.02 2.43 -1.24
C ARG A 35 -14.37 1.80 -0.95
N ARG A 36 -14.56 0.53 -1.29
CA ARG A 36 -15.85 -0.17 -1.17
C ARG A 36 -16.10 -0.74 0.23
N ASN A 37 -15.04 -1.11 0.95
CA ASN A 37 -15.12 -1.86 2.20
C ASN A 37 -14.54 -1.13 3.40
N ALA A 38 -14.31 0.18 3.31
CA ALA A 38 -13.79 0.98 4.43
C ALA A 38 -14.59 0.83 5.73
N HIS A 39 -15.89 0.51 5.67
CA HIS A 39 -16.70 0.20 6.85
C HIS A 39 -16.21 -1.01 7.66
N THR A 40 -15.45 -1.93 7.07
CA THR A 40 -14.83 -3.06 7.78
C THR A 40 -13.39 -2.76 8.22
N LEU A 41 -12.76 -1.72 7.66
CA LEU A 41 -11.35 -1.41 7.87
C LEU A 41 -11.13 -0.22 8.81
N LEU A 42 -12.03 0.76 8.79
CA LEU A 42 -11.87 2.05 9.45
C LEU A 42 -12.86 2.20 10.62
N PRO A 43 -12.40 2.68 11.78
CA PRO A 43 -13.28 3.22 12.80
C PRO A 43 -14.13 4.36 12.20
N GLY A 44 -15.47 4.23 12.22
CA GLY A 44 -16.40 5.22 11.62
C GLY A 44 -16.77 4.99 10.15
N GLY A 45 -16.05 4.09 9.47
CA GLY A 45 -16.50 3.38 8.28
C GLY A 45 -16.70 4.11 6.97
N LEU A 46 -16.38 5.42 6.88
CA LEU A 46 -16.38 6.16 5.63
C LEU A 46 -14.97 6.68 5.33
N PRO A 47 -14.36 6.30 4.20
CA PRO A 47 -13.07 6.83 3.79
C PRO A 47 -13.30 8.17 3.07
N GLY A 48 -12.31 9.05 3.15
CA GLY A 48 -12.12 10.11 2.18
C GLY A 48 -11.48 9.58 0.89
N PRO A 49 -10.75 10.43 0.15
CA PRO A 49 -9.99 10.01 -1.01
C PRO A 49 -9.02 8.86 -0.71
N VAL A 50 -8.99 7.86 -1.59
CA VAL A 50 -8.08 6.70 -1.53
C VAL A 50 -7.15 6.70 -2.75
N GLY A 51 -5.85 6.57 -2.53
CA GLY A 51 -4.83 6.59 -3.58
C GLY A 51 -3.54 5.87 -3.18
N THR A 52 -2.43 6.33 -3.75
CA THR A 52 -1.05 5.91 -3.46
C THR A 52 -0.17 7.15 -3.32
N THR A 53 0.95 7.02 -2.60
CA THR A 53 1.91 8.11 -2.47
C THR A 53 3.32 7.59 -2.19
N GLU A 54 4.32 8.44 -2.41
CA GLU A 54 5.66 8.25 -1.85
C GLU A 54 5.84 9.18 -0.65
N VAL A 55 6.49 8.69 0.42
CA VAL A 55 6.84 9.47 1.61
C VAL A 55 8.36 9.52 1.72
N ALA A 56 8.91 10.73 1.78
CA ALA A 56 10.35 10.93 1.91
C ALA A 56 10.83 10.63 3.33
N ASP A 57 11.93 9.88 3.45
CA ASP A 57 12.67 9.64 4.69
C ASP A 57 14.06 10.25 4.54
N GLN A 58 14.20 11.50 5.00
CA GLN A 58 15.44 12.26 4.85
C GLN A 58 16.59 11.63 5.66
N ALA A 59 16.30 11.06 6.82
CA ALA A 59 17.29 10.42 7.67
C ALA A 59 17.90 9.19 6.99
N ALA A 60 17.06 8.36 6.36
CA ALA A 60 17.49 7.19 5.60
C ALA A 60 17.88 7.52 4.14
N ARG A 61 17.75 8.78 3.71
CA ARG A 61 18.00 9.25 2.34
C ARG A 61 17.29 8.40 1.27
N THR A 62 16.04 8.04 1.56
CA THR A 62 15.22 7.19 0.71
C THR A 62 13.79 7.72 0.62
N LYS A 63 12.97 7.07 -0.20
CA LYS A 63 11.53 7.24 -0.22
C LYS A 63 10.86 5.89 0.03
N HIS A 64 9.75 5.94 0.76
CA HIS A 64 8.91 4.77 1.00
C HIS A 64 7.66 4.89 0.15
N GLY A 65 7.37 3.87 -0.66
CA GLY A 65 6.09 3.75 -1.35
C GLY A 65 5.00 3.34 -0.37
N VAL A 66 3.83 3.96 -0.50
CA VAL A 66 2.59 3.58 0.19
C VAL A 66 1.59 3.18 -0.87
N ASP A 67 1.34 1.89 -1.00
CA ASP A 67 0.48 1.36 -2.06
C ASP A 67 -0.97 1.81 -1.87
N VAL A 68 -1.44 1.88 -0.63
CA VAL A 68 -2.79 2.34 -0.29
C VAL A 68 -2.73 3.40 0.79
N ILE A 69 -3.18 4.61 0.49
CA ILE A 69 -3.42 5.67 1.47
C ILE A 69 -4.88 6.11 1.38
N ALA A 70 -5.54 6.22 2.53
CA ALA A 70 -6.88 6.79 2.63
C ALA A 70 -6.88 7.97 3.60
N LEU A 71 -7.49 9.07 3.20
CA LEU A 71 -7.78 10.18 4.12
C LEU A 71 -9.08 9.90 4.89
N ALA A 72 -9.31 10.61 6.00
CA ALA A 72 -10.59 10.57 6.69
C ALA A 72 -11.71 11.22 5.83
N ALA A 73 -12.96 10.85 6.08
CA ALA A 73 -14.10 11.46 5.38
C ALA A 73 -14.11 12.99 5.55
N GLY A 74 -14.34 13.71 4.44
CA GLY A 74 -14.35 15.17 4.40
C GLY A 74 -12.97 15.81 4.25
N GLU A 75 -11.88 15.04 4.34
CA GLU A 75 -10.52 15.53 4.09
C GLU A 75 -10.22 15.61 2.59
N SER A 76 -9.27 16.47 2.24
CA SER A 76 -8.79 16.67 0.88
C SER A 76 -7.27 16.47 0.80
N PRO A 77 -6.73 15.89 -0.29
CA PRO A 77 -5.28 15.71 -0.46
C PRO A 77 -4.50 17.03 -0.49
N GLN A 78 -5.16 18.15 -0.81
CA GLN A 78 -4.54 19.47 -0.81
C GLN A 78 -4.62 20.17 0.57
N ALA A 79 -5.39 19.62 1.52
CA ALA A 79 -5.53 20.23 2.83
C ALA A 79 -4.23 20.07 3.63
N PRO A 80 -3.66 21.17 4.15
CA PRO A 80 -2.54 21.07 5.06
C PRO A 80 -3.02 20.29 6.29
N ARG A 81 -2.24 19.28 6.70
CA ARG A 81 -2.52 18.47 7.91
C ARG A 81 -3.76 17.57 7.80
N ALA A 82 -4.14 17.16 6.60
CA ALA A 82 -5.22 16.21 6.37
C ALA A 82 -5.09 14.98 7.29
N ARG A 83 -6.22 14.50 7.80
CA ARG A 83 -6.25 13.26 8.62
C ARG A 83 -6.05 12.04 7.76
N ILE A 84 -5.05 11.23 8.10
CA ILE A 84 -4.78 9.95 7.44
C ILE A 84 -5.56 8.86 8.16
N ALA A 85 -6.55 8.27 7.49
CA ALA A 85 -7.37 7.21 8.05
C ALA A 85 -6.72 5.82 7.90
N LEU A 86 -5.99 5.59 6.80
CA LEU A 86 -5.32 4.30 6.57
C LEU A 86 -4.05 4.44 5.75
N LEU A 87 -3.07 3.62 6.13
CA LEU A 87 -1.88 3.31 5.35
C LEU A 87 -1.82 1.81 5.11
N GLY A 88 -1.51 1.39 3.90
CA GLY A 88 -1.43 -0.03 3.58
C GLY A 88 -0.44 -0.38 2.49
N GLU A 89 0.03 -1.61 2.58
CA GLU A 89 0.96 -2.23 1.64
C GLU A 89 0.29 -3.44 0.99
N ALA A 90 0.39 -3.54 -0.34
CA ALA A 90 -0.29 -4.56 -1.12
C ALA A 90 0.74 -5.52 -1.73
N LYS A 91 0.58 -6.83 -1.46
CA LYS A 91 1.50 -7.83 -2.00
C LYS A 91 0.77 -8.98 -2.69
N ALA A 92 0.80 -8.97 -4.02
CA ALA A 92 0.40 -10.11 -4.84
C ALA A 92 1.38 -11.28 -4.65
N THR A 93 1.09 -12.17 -3.70
CA THR A 93 1.92 -13.36 -3.42
C THR A 93 1.06 -14.54 -2.97
N ALA A 94 1.48 -15.76 -3.37
CA ALA A 94 0.94 -17.01 -2.84
C ALA A 94 1.74 -17.53 -1.63
N ALA A 95 2.79 -16.83 -1.23
CA ALA A 95 3.56 -17.18 -0.04
C ALA A 95 2.67 -17.12 1.20
N ARG A 96 2.90 -18.04 2.14
CA ARG A 96 2.23 -18.00 3.45
C ARG A 96 2.64 -16.73 4.19
N ARG A 97 1.70 -16.19 4.98
CA ARG A 97 1.96 -15.09 5.90
C ARG A 97 3.11 -15.45 6.84
N GLY A 98 3.99 -14.49 7.12
CA GLY A 98 5.23 -14.74 7.86
C GLY A 98 5.97 -13.47 8.25
N THR A 99 7.27 -13.58 8.53
CA THR A 99 8.10 -12.45 8.99
C THR A 99 8.12 -11.27 8.02
N GLY A 100 8.01 -11.54 6.72
CA GLY A 100 7.90 -10.50 5.71
C GLY A 100 6.68 -9.60 5.89
N ASP A 101 5.61 -10.03 6.56
CA ASP A 101 4.47 -9.18 6.89
C ASP A 101 4.78 -8.26 8.08
N LEU A 102 5.58 -8.72 9.04
CA LEU A 102 6.03 -7.90 10.17
C LEU A 102 6.91 -6.75 9.68
N GLU A 103 7.83 -7.03 8.74
CA GLU A 103 8.68 -6.00 8.12
C GLU A 103 7.85 -4.92 7.40
N ARG A 104 6.73 -5.30 6.78
CA ARG A 104 5.80 -4.35 6.14
C ARG A 104 5.08 -3.50 7.18
N LEU A 105 4.62 -4.11 8.28
CA LEU A 105 4.00 -3.36 9.38
C LEU A 105 4.99 -2.38 10.01
N GLU A 106 6.23 -2.79 10.26
CA GLU A 106 7.30 -1.91 10.76
C GLU A 106 7.58 -0.76 9.79
N ARG A 107 7.58 -1.03 8.48
CA ARG A 107 7.70 0.01 7.45
C ARG A 107 6.51 0.98 7.49
N LEU A 108 5.29 0.49 7.56
CA LEU A 108 4.10 1.34 7.65
C LEU A 108 4.10 2.20 8.93
N GLU A 109 4.57 1.65 10.05
CA GLU A 109 4.78 2.39 11.29
C GLU A 109 5.81 3.52 11.12
N ARG A 110 6.94 3.23 10.46
CA ARG A 110 7.95 4.24 10.12
C ARG A 110 7.35 5.35 9.24
N ILE A 111 6.56 4.99 8.23
CA ILE A 111 5.89 5.95 7.35
C ILE A 111 4.89 6.81 8.13
N ARG A 112 4.11 6.20 9.03
CA ARG A 112 3.17 6.93 9.90
C ARG A 112 3.88 7.99 10.72
N ALA A 113 5.04 7.66 11.31
CA ALA A 113 5.86 8.61 12.05
C ALA A 113 6.38 9.76 11.16
N LEU A 114 6.87 9.44 9.95
CA LEU A 114 7.33 10.47 9.00
C LEU A 114 6.22 11.43 8.58
N LEU A 115 4.98 10.93 8.40
CA LEU A 115 3.83 11.77 8.10
C LEU A 115 3.43 12.65 9.31
N ALA A 116 3.54 12.13 10.53
CA ALA A 116 3.33 12.93 11.74
C ALA A 116 4.34 14.10 11.82
N ASP A 117 5.62 13.84 11.53
CA ASP A 117 6.68 14.85 11.50
C ASP A 117 6.43 15.92 10.42
N GLN A 118 5.75 15.56 9.34
CA GLN A 118 5.30 16.48 8.28
C GLN A 118 4.02 17.24 8.64
N GLY A 119 3.41 16.95 9.80
CA GLY A 119 2.27 17.67 10.35
C GLY A 119 0.89 17.10 10.03
N TYR A 120 0.81 15.93 9.38
CA TYR A 120 -0.44 15.19 9.18
C TYR A 120 -0.98 14.64 10.51
N ASP A 121 -2.30 14.59 10.66
CA ASP A 121 -2.93 13.93 11.81
C ASP A 121 -3.04 12.42 11.53
N ILE A 122 -2.36 11.63 12.37
CA ILE A 122 -2.25 10.17 12.26
C ILE A 122 -2.88 9.42 13.45
N ALA A 123 -3.60 10.12 14.34
CA ALA A 123 -4.02 9.57 15.64
C ALA A 123 -4.94 8.33 15.50
N ALA A 124 -5.74 8.30 14.43
CA ALA A 124 -6.67 7.22 14.13
C ALA A 124 -6.27 6.40 12.89
N THR A 125 -5.01 6.43 12.47
CA THR A 125 -4.56 5.70 11.27
C THR A 125 -4.57 4.19 11.51
N THR A 126 -5.36 3.46 10.71
CA THR A 126 -5.30 1.99 10.61
C THR A 126 -4.15 1.58 9.68
N LEU A 127 -3.37 0.56 10.08
CA LEU A 127 -2.39 -0.08 9.21
C LEU A 127 -2.99 -1.35 8.60
N ALA A 128 -2.86 -1.52 7.29
CA ALA A 128 -3.45 -2.65 6.56
C ALA A 128 -2.44 -3.35 5.65
N LEU A 129 -2.50 -4.68 5.62
CA LEU A 129 -1.79 -5.48 4.63
C LEU A 129 -2.82 -6.17 3.73
N TYR A 130 -2.60 -6.07 2.41
CA TYR A 130 -3.41 -6.74 1.39
C TYR A 130 -2.62 -7.95 0.90
#